data_AF-A0A3C1K8H4-F1
#
_entry.id   AF-A0A3C1K8H4-F1
#
_cell.length_a   1.000
_cell.length_b   1.000
_cell.length_c   1.000
_cell.angle_alpha   90.00
_cell.angle_beta   90.00
_cell.angle_gamma   90.00
#
_symmetry.space_group_name_H-M   'P 1'
#
loop_
_entity.id
_entity.type
_entity.pdbx_description
1 polymer ?
#
loop_
_entity_poly.entity_id
_entity_poly.type
_entity_poly.pdbx_seq_one_letter_code
_entity_poly.pdbx_strand_id
1 'polypeptide(L)'
;MEEICHDTCELSTLMDEYGNCVLNTAYLYVKDKQLAEDIFQEVFLKAYLKFNTFQARSSIKTWLIRITINLCKDNLKSTYKKKVTVGLDDITATSESAEKAAVEHIESERLYIAVMSLKQNYREVILLRYYNQLTPEEISTVLNIHGGTVRTRLFRATSCLKKILTD
;
A
#
# COMPACT_ATOMS: atom_id res chain seq x y z
N MET A 1 19.75 -15.34 26.11
CA MET A 1 20.28 -15.57 24.74
C MET A 1 19.28 -16.33 23.88
N GLU A 2 18.55 -17.30 24.44
CA GLU A 2 17.46 -18.02 23.73
C GLU A 2 16.23 -17.15 23.40
N GLU A 3 15.78 -16.27 24.30
CA GLU A 3 14.63 -15.36 24.04
C GLU A 3 14.86 -14.40 22.87
N ILE A 4 16.07 -13.84 22.73
CA ILE A 4 16.40 -12.89 21.65
C ILE A 4 16.42 -13.60 20.29
N CYS A 5 16.83 -14.87 20.24
CA CYS A 5 16.89 -15.64 19.00
C CYS A 5 15.48 -16.01 18.49
N HIS A 6 14.58 -16.39 19.40
CA HIS A 6 13.18 -16.71 19.09
C HIS A 6 12.44 -15.52 18.49
N ASP A 7 12.56 -14.35 19.12
CA ASP A 7 11.92 -13.10 18.70
C ASP A 7 12.41 -12.60 17.32
N THR A 8 13.71 -12.77 17.02
CA THR A 8 14.27 -12.39 15.72
C THR A 8 13.81 -13.33 14.58
N CYS A 9 13.57 -14.60 14.88
CA CYS A 9 13.10 -15.59 13.90
C CYS A 9 11.65 -15.32 13.48
N GLU A 10 10.81 -14.90 14.43
CA GLU A 10 9.42 -14.54 14.19
C GLU A 10 9.30 -13.29 13.31
N LEU A 11 10.13 -12.27 13.55
CA LEU A 11 10.18 -11.07 12.71
C LEU A 11 10.70 -11.36 11.29
N SER A 12 11.75 -12.18 11.17
CA SER A 12 12.27 -12.59 9.85
C SER A 12 11.18 -13.28 9.02
N THR A 13 10.44 -14.20 9.64
CA THR A 13 9.35 -14.93 8.97
C THR A 13 8.26 -13.98 8.45
N LEU A 14 7.86 -12.99 9.26
CA LEU A 14 6.90 -11.96 8.86
C LEU A 14 7.42 -11.12 7.69
N MET A 15 8.71 -10.76 7.69
CA MET A 15 9.33 -10.00 6.63
C MET A 15 9.45 -10.80 5.34
N ASP A 16 9.78 -12.09 5.43
CA ASP A 16 9.88 -12.98 4.26
C ASP A 16 8.51 -13.18 3.60
N GLU A 17 7.45 -13.34 4.40
CA GLU A 17 6.10 -13.59 3.89
C GLU A 17 5.40 -12.31 3.40
N TYR A 18 5.54 -11.19 4.12
CA TYR A 18 4.75 -9.98 3.89
C TYR A 18 5.58 -8.77 3.45
N GLY A 19 6.90 -8.87 3.41
CA GLY A 19 7.76 -7.72 3.13
C GLY A 19 7.46 -7.05 1.79
N ASN A 20 7.30 -7.85 0.74
CA ASN A 20 6.96 -7.35 -0.59
C ASN A 20 5.61 -6.61 -0.60
N CYS A 21 4.57 -7.13 0.08
CA CYS A 21 3.27 -6.48 0.06
C CYS A 21 3.26 -5.18 0.87
N VAL A 22 4.01 -5.13 1.98
CA VAL A 22 4.19 -3.92 2.80
C VAL A 22 4.96 -2.86 2.01
N LEU A 23 6.12 -3.19 1.44
CA LEU A 23 6.96 -2.24 0.72
C LEU A 23 6.26 -1.68 -0.51
N ASN A 24 5.64 -2.55 -1.33
CA ASN A 24 4.92 -2.12 -2.52
C ASN A 24 3.69 -1.28 -2.15
N THR A 25 2.96 -1.64 -1.09
CA THR A 25 1.86 -0.80 -0.61
C THR A 25 2.37 0.56 -0.14
N ALA A 26 3.46 0.63 0.62
CA ALA A 26 4.05 1.90 1.06
C ALA A 26 4.43 2.78 -0.14
N TYR A 27 5.17 2.22 -1.10
CA TYR A 27 5.59 2.91 -2.31
C TYR A 27 4.41 3.44 -3.14
N LEU A 28 3.32 2.67 -3.27
CA LEU A 28 2.13 3.10 -3.99
C LEU A 28 1.42 4.30 -3.35
N TYR A 29 1.58 4.51 -2.04
CA TYR A 29 1.03 5.67 -1.35
C TYR A 29 1.95 6.88 -1.39
N VAL A 30 3.24 6.70 -1.10
CA VAL A 30 4.17 7.83 -0.93
C VAL A 30 4.91 8.21 -2.20
N LYS A 31 5.02 7.29 -3.17
CA LYS A 31 5.73 7.46 -4.46
C LYS A 31 7.17 7.94 -4.31
N ASP A 32 7.80 7.57 -3.21
CA ASP A 32 9.18 7.87 -2.89
C ASP A 32 9.79 6.59 -2.32
N LYS A 33 10.85 6.12 -2.96
CA LYS A 33 11.48 4.84 -2.61
C LYS A 33 12.07 4.88 -1.21
N GLN A 34 12.76 5.96 -0.86
CA GLN A 34 13.43 6.08 0.43
C GLN A 34 12.41 6.19 1.56
N LEU A 35 11.37 7.00 1.37
CA LEU A 35 10.28 7.10 2.34
C LEU A 35 9.48 5.79 2.46
N ALA A 36 9.34 5.02 1.37
CA ALA A 36 8.69 3.71 1.41
C ALA A 36 9.52 2.69 2.20
N GLU A 37 10.84 2.70 2.05
CA GLU A 37 11.78 1.87 2.83
C GLU A 37 11.74 2.25 4.32
N ASP A 38 11.70 3.54 4.64
CA ASP A 38 11.56 4.03 6.02
C ASP A 38 10.23 3.55 6.65
N ILE A 39 9.12 3.70 5.92
CA ILE A 39 7.81 3.22 6.37
C ILE A 39 7.82 1.70 6.54
N PHE A 40 8.43 0.96 5.61
CA PHE A 40 8.56 -0.50 5.70
C PHE A 40 9.25 -0.90 7.02
N GLN A 41 10.37 -0.28 7.35
CA GLN A 41 11.09 -0.55 8.59
C GLN A 41 10.21 -0.22 9.81
N GLU A 42 9.52 0.91 9.79
CA GLU A 42 8.64 1.31 10.88
C GLU A 42 7.42 0.38 11.03
N VAL A 43 6.89 -0.18 9.94
CA VAL A 43 5.80 -1.18 9.98
C VAL A 43 6.24 -2.41 10.74
N PHE A 44 7.39 -3.00 10.38
CA PHE A 44 7.86 -4.23 11.01
C PHE A 44 8.33 -4.02 12.44
N LEU A 45 8.89 -2.85 12.77
CA LEU A 45 9.17 -2.46 14.15
C LEU A 45 7.89 -2.38 14.99
N LYS A 46 6.83 -1.73 14.48
CA LYS A 46 5.53 -1.67 15.19
C LYS A 46 4.85 -3.03 15.26
N ALA A 47 4.99 -3.84 14.21
CA ALA A 47 4.46 -5.19 14.20
C ALA A 47 5.08 -6.02 15.32
N TYR A 48 6.42 -6.02 15.42
CA TYR A 48 7.16 -6.70 16.48
C TYR A 48 6.70 -6.23 17.88
N LEU A 49 6.69 -4.91 18.12
CA LEU A 49 6.30 -4.35 19.42
C LEU A 49 4.84 -4.63 19.82
N LYS A 50 3.96 -4.86 18.83
CA LYS A 50 2.52 -5.06 19.06
C LYS A 50 2.06 -6.48 18.78
N PHE A 51 2.96 -7.40 18.43
CA PHE A 51 2.60 -8.74 18.00
C PHE A 51 1.81 -9.48 19.09
N ASN A 52 2.26 -9.36 20.34
CA ASN A 52 1.59 -9.93 21.52
C ASN A 52 0.17 -9.36 21.78
N THR A 53 -0.20 -8.25 21.13
CA THR A 53 -1.54 -7.65 21.22
C THR A 53 -2.46 -8.04 20.07
N PHE A 54 -1.95 -8.80 19.09
CA PHE A 54 -2.71 -9.22 17.93
C PHE A 54 -3.74 -10.30 18.33
N GLN A 55 -5.01 -9.92 18.34
CA GLN A 55 -6.11 -10.78 18.77
C GLN A 55 -6.69 -11.67 17.66
N ALA A 56 -5.98 -11.88 16.54
CA ALA A 56 -6.43 -12.68 15.40
C ALA A 56 -7.84 -12.35 14.85
N ARG A 57 -8.30 -11.11 15.02
CA ARG A 57 -9.60 -10.63 14.49
C ARG A 57 -9.57 -10.34 12.97
N SER A 58 -8.39 -10.40 12.36
CA SER A 58 -8.14 -10.31 10.93
C SER A 58 -6.96 -11.22 10.61
N SER A 59 -6.63 -11.42 9.32
CA SER A 59 -5.35 -12.02 8.96
C SER A 59 -4.17 -11.11 9.38
N ILE A 60 -2.99 -11.70 9.55
CA ILE A 60 -1.74 -10.95 9.82
C ILE A 60 -1.47 -9.98 8.67
N LYS A 61 -1.65 -10.42 7.42
CA LYS A 61 -1.55 -9.56 6.23
C LYS A 61 -2.44 -8.32 6.34
N THR A 62 -3.73 -8.49 6.64
CA THR A 62 -4.69 -7.39 6.78
C THR A 62 -4.28 -6.43 7.90
N TRP A 63 -3.74 -6.96 9.00
CA TRP A 63 -3.22 -6.16 10.10
C TRP A 63 -1.98 -5.35 9.72
N LEU A 64 -0.99 -5.95 9.07
CA LEU A 64 0.22 -5.28 8.57
C LEU A 64 -0.13 -4.18 7.56
N ILE A 65 -0.97 -4.49 6.56
CA ILE A 65 -1.40 -3.51 5.56
C ILE A 65 -2.13 -2.32 6.20
N ARG A 66 -2.90 -2.54 7.27
CA ARG A 66 -3.50 -1.44 8.05
C ARG A 66 -2.45 -0.55 8.71
N ILE A 67 -1.41 -1.13 9.30
CA ILE A 67 -0.30 -0.36 9.89
C ILE A 67 0.40 0.46 8.80
N THR A 68 0.71 -0.15 7.66
CA THR A 68 1.35 0.50 6.51
C THR A 68 0.57 1.71 6.03
N ILE A 69 -0.74 1.55 5.78
CA ILE A 69 -1.59 2.62 5.25
C ILE A 69 -1.69 3.78 6.23
N ASN A 70 -1.80 3.49 7.53
CA ASN A 70 -1.84 4.54 8.54
C ASN A 70 -0.53 5.34 8.56
N LEU A 71 0.61 4.67 8.53
CA LEU A 71 1.92 5.34 8.49
C LEU A 71 2.13 6.16 7.22
N CYS A 72 1.69 5.66 6.06
CA CYS A 72 1.72 6.43 4.82
C CYS A 72 0.87 7.71 4.94
N LYS A 73 -0.35 7.59 5.46
CA LYS A 73 -1.27 8.74 5.64
C LYS A 73 -0.70 9.77 6.61
N ASP A 74 -0.07 9.33 7.69
CA ASP A 74 0.52 10.23 8.68
C ASP A 74 1.76 10.95 8.15
N ASN A 75 2.62 10.25 7.41
CA ASN A 75 3.76 10.86 6.72
C ASN A 75 3.33 11.90 5.67
N LEU A 76 2.35 11.57 4.82
CA LEU A 76 1.83 12.49 3.80
C LEU A 76 1.18 13.74 4.42
N LYS A 77 0.46 13.59 5.54
CA LYS A 77 -0.10 14.75 6.29
C LYS A 77 1.01 15.63 6.87
N SER A 78 2.06 15.03 7.43
CA SER A 78 3.20 15.75 7.99
C SER A 78 3.96 16.54 6.92
N THR A 79 4.22 15.91 5.78
CA THR A 79 4.87 16.54 4.62
C THR A 79 4.03 17.66 4.03
N TYR A 80 2.70 17.49 3.92
CA TYR A 80 1.81 18.57 3.47
C TYR A 80 1.86 19.78 4.40
N LYS A 81 1.81 19.58 5.72
CA LYS A 81 1.94 20.68 6.70
C LYS A 81 3.29 21.40 6.58
N LYS A 82 4.37 20.67 6.33
CA LYS A 82 5.71 21.26 6.12
C LYS A 82 5.79 22.06 4.82
N LYS A 83 5.25 21.55 3.71
CA LYS A 83 5.19 22.26 2.41
C LYS A 83 4.27 23.48 2.42
N VAL A 84 3.20 23.48 3.21
CA VAL A 84 2.34 24.67 3.38
C VAL A 84 3.02 25.77 4.22
N THR A 85 3.99 25.40 5.07
CA THR A 85 4.76 26.34 5.90
C THR A 85 6.00 26.90 5.18
N VAL A 86 6.55 26.13 4.23
CA VAL A 86 7.69 26.54 3.41
C VAL A 86 7.22 26.53 1.97
N GLY A 87 6.78 27.68 1.45
CA GLY A 87 6.31 27.81 0.08
C GLY A 87 7.39 27.33 -0.90
N LEU A 88 7.22 26.13 -1.44
CA LEU A 88 8.12 25.56 -2.44
C LEU A 88 7.36 24.62 -3.37
N ASP A 89 7.62 24.85 -4.65
CA ASP A 89 6.94 24.30 -5.81
C ASP A 89 6.96 22.77 -5.93
N ASP A 90 5.98 22.31 -6.71
CA ASP A 90 5.70 20.94 -7.09
C ASP A 90 6.92 20.25 -7.70
N ILE A 91 7.30 19.09 -7.15
CA ILE A 91 8.25 18.17 -7.79
C ILE A 91 7.47 16.91 -8.13
N THR A 92 7.03 16.83 -9.38
CA THR A 92 6.59 15.59 -10.03
C THR A 92 7.83 14.79 -10.38
N ALA A 93 8.16 13.77 -9.58
CA ALA A 93 9.19 12.80 -9.94
C ALA A 93 8.54 11.62 -10.68
N THR A 94 8.74 11.58 -12.00
CA THR A 94 8.58 10.39 -12.84
C THR A 94 10.00 9.86 -13.09
N SER A 95 10.26 8.57 -12.86
CA SER A 95 11.44 7.91 -13.44
C SER A 95 11.18 6.43 -13.71
N GLU A 96 11.36 6.08 -14.98
CA GLU A 96 11.38 4.73 -15.57
C GLU A 96 12.67 3.97 -15.25
N SER A 97 12.61 2.63 -15.31
CA SER A 97 13.38 1.78 -16.25
C SER A 97 13.65 0.37 -15.69
N ALA A 98 13.29 -0.67 -16.45
CA ALA A 98 14.15 -1.81 -16.79
C ALA A 98 13.44 -2.77 -17.77
N GLU A 99 14.00 -2.90 -18.97
CA GLU A 99 13.52 -3.71 -20.10
C GLU A 99 13.77 -5.21 -19.92
N LYS A 100 12.75 -6.06 -20.20
CA LYS A 100 12.82 -7.41 -20.84
C LYS A 100 11.52 -8.24 -20.71
N ALA A 101 10.44 -7.90 -21.45
CA ALA A 101 9.31 -8.82 -21.76
C ALA A 101 8.27 -8.15 -22.70
N ALA A 102 8.65 -7.82 -23.94
CA ALA A 102 8.05 -6.73 -24.73
C ALA A 102 6.53 -6.74 -25.03
N VAL A 103 5.75 -7.81 -24.83
CA VAL A 103 4.28 -7.78 -25.08
C VAL A 103 3.49 -7.85 -23.78
N GLU A 104 3.85 -8.77 -22.88
CA GLU A 104 3.28 -8.83 -21.53
C GLU A 104 3.61 -7.56 -20.73
N HIS A 105 4.81 -6.99 -20.93
CA HIS A 105 5.23 -5.75 -20.28
C HIS A 105 4.40 -4.55 -20.72
N ILE A 106 4.04 -4.45 -22.02
CA ILE A 106 3.22 -3.34 -22.53
C ILE A 106 1.80 -3.40 -21.96
N GLU A 107 1.17 -4.58 -21.91
CA GLU A 107 -0.14 -4.72 -21.27
C GLU A 107 -0.09 -4.46 -19.76
N SER A 108 0.96 -4.95 -19.10
CA SER A 108 1.22 -4.70 -17.67
C SER A 108 1.42 -3.22 -17.38
N GLU A 109 2.17 -2.53 -18.23
CA GLU A 109 2.48 -1.11 -18.10
C GLU A 109 1.25 -0.26 -18.40
N ARG A 110 0.48 -0.59 -19.45
CA ARG A 110 -0.80 0.08 -19.74
C ARG A 110 -1.78 -0.06 -18.59
N LEU A 111 -1.89 -1.26 -18.00
CA LEU A 111 -2.71 -1.49 -16.81
C LEU A 111 -2.18 -0.70 -15.61
N TYR A 112 -0.87 -0.69 -15.38
CA TYR A 112 -0.23 0.07 -14.32
C TYR A 112 -0.55 1.56 -14.44
N ILE A 113 -0.34 2.15 -15.61
CA ILE A 113 -0.64 3.56 -15.91
C ILE A 113 -2.13 3.84 -15.70
N ALA A 114 -3.02 2.96 -16.17
CA ALA A 114 -4.46 3.10 -16.00
C ALA A 114 -4.87 3.08 -14.51
N VAL A 115 -4.29 2.18 -13.71
CA VAL A 115 -4.54 2.15 -12.26
C VAL A 115 -3.94 3.40 -11.59
N MET A 116 -2.76 3.83 -12.02
CA MET A 116 -2.10 5.04 -11.52
C MET A 116 -2.73 6.36 -11.97
N SER A 117 -3.66 6.36 -12.93
CA SER A 117 -4.44 7.53 -13.32
C SER A 117 -5.77 7.65 -12.58
N LEU A 118 -6.23 6.58 -11.91
CA LEU A 118 -7.43 6.61 -11.08
C LEU A 118 -7.32 7.62 -9.94
N LYS A 119 -8.46 8.22 -9.55
CA LYS A 119 -8.58 9.00 -8.31
C LYS A 119 -8.08 8.17 -7.13
N GLN A 120 -7.40 8.81 -6.17
CA GLN A 120 -6.72 8.13 -5.06
C GLN A 120 -7.63 7.12 -4.32
N ASN A 121 -8.87 7.52 -4.01
CA ASN A 121 -9.84 6.66 -3.33
C ASN A 121 -10.31 5.43 -4.14
N TYR A 122 -10.21 5.47 -5.47
CA TYR A 122 -10.53 4.35 -6.36
C TYR A 122 -9.33 3.44 -6.53
N ARG A 123 -8.16 4.04 -6.73
CA ARG A 123 -6.87 3.32 -6.78
C ARG A 123 -6.64 2.52 -5.51
N GLU A 124 -6.87 3.13 -4.35
CA GLU A 124 -6.70 2.52 -3.03
C GLU A 124 -7.51 1.22 -2.89
N VAL A 125 -8.80 1.22 -3.26
CA VAL A 125 -9.62 0.01 -3.16
C VAL A 125 -9.26 -1.05 -4.20
N ILE A 126 -8.81 -0.65 -5.41
CA ILE A 126 -8.35 -1.58 -6.45
C ILE A 126 -7.08 -2.30 -6.01
N LEU A 127 -6.08 -1.55 -5.54
CA LEU A 127 -4.83 -2.12 -5.05
C LEU A 127 -5.08 -3.06 -3.87
N LEU A 128 -5.91 -2.65 -2.89
CA LEU A 128 -6.20 -3.53 -1.76
C LEU A 128 -6.94 -4.80 -2.18
N ARG A 129 -7.86 -4.71 -3.15
CA ARG A 129 -8.62 -5.87 -3.61
C ARG A 129 -7.78 -6.83 -4.45
N TYR A 130 -7.06 -6.33 -5.44
CA TYR A 130 -6.43 -7.18 -6.46
C TYR A 130 -4.96 -7.46 -6.18
N TYR A 131 -4.24 -6.48 -5.63
CA TYR A 131 -2.83 -6.66 -5.27
C TYR A 131 -2.68 -7.31 -3.90
N ASN A 132 -3.38 -6.78 -2.89
CA ASN A 132 -3.32 -7.33 -1.53
C ASN A 132 -4.32 -8.48 -1.29
N GLN A 133 -5.18 -8.81 -2.27
CA GLN A 133 -6.17 -9.89 -2.19
C GLN A 133 -7.14 -9.77 -1.00
N LEU A 134 -7.42 -8.55 -0.54
CA LEU A 134 -8.32 -8.32 0.59
C LEU A 134 -9.79 -8.37 0.18
N THR A 135 -10.63 -8.93 1.05
CA THR A 135 -12.08 -8.91 0.90
C THR A 135 -12.63 -7.48 1.06
N PRO A 136 -13.82 -7.15 0.51
CA PRO A 136 -14.44 -5.84 0.71
C PRO A 136 -14.62 -5.48 2.18
N GLU A 137 -14.88 -6.48 3.02
CA GLU A 137 -15.03 -6.37 4.47
C GLU A 137 -13.68 -6.04 5.14
N GLU A 138 -12.59 -6.70 4.76
CA GLU A 138 -11.24 -6.34 5.23
C GLU A 138 -10.83 -4.95 4.77
N ILE A 139 -11.10 -4.59 3.51
CA ILE A 139 -10.82 -3.25 2.99
C ILE A 139 -11.58 -2.19 3.79
N SER A 140 -12.84 -2.46 4.14
CA SER A 140 -13.65 -1.55 4.96
C SER A 140 -13.01 -1.31 6.33
N THR A 141 -12.45 -2.37 6.93
CA THR A 141 -11.74 -2.33 8.22
C THR A 141 -10.40 -1.60 8.12
N VAL A 142 -9.62 -1.88 7.07
CA VAL A 142 -8.30 -1.29 6.83
C VAL A 142 -8.41 0.20 6.55
N LEU A 143 -9.38 0.60 5.73
CA LEU A 143 -9.59 2.00 5.35
C LEU A 143 -10.47 2.78 6.33
N ASN A 144 -11.10 2.10 7.29
CA ASN A 144 -12.07 2.65 8.22
C ASN A 144 -13.22 3.40 7.50
N ILE A 145 -13.85 2.72 6.54
CA ILE A 145 -15.00 3.23 5.77
C ILE A 145 -16.12 2.19 5.72
N HIS A 146 -17.33 2.61 5.40
CA HIS A 146 -18.47 1.69 5.32
C HIS A 146 -18.32 0.67 4.16
N GLY A 147 -18.74 -0.58 4.38
CA GLY A 147 -18.65 -1.65 3.37
C GLY A 147 -19.38 -1.31 2.07
N GLY A 148 -20.53 -0.63 2.15
CA GLY A 148 -21.22 -0.10 0.97
C GLY A 148 -20.37 0.89 0.17
N THR A 149 -19.59 1.74 0.85
CA THR A 149 -18.66 2.68 0.20
C THR A 149 -17.54 1.94 -0.53
N VAL A 150 -16.99 0.86 0.06
CA VAL A 150 -15.98 0.02 -0.61
C VAL A 150 -16.54 -0.54 -1.91
N ARG A 151 -17.73 -1.16 -1.87
CA ARG A 151 -18.39 -1.76 -3.04
C ARG A 151 -18.66 -0.73 -4.13
N THR A 152 -19.18 0.44 -3.78
CA THR A 152 -19.40 1.52 -4.75
C THR A 152 -18.08 2.03 -5.35
N ARG A 153 -17.03 2.20 -4.54
CA ARG A 153 -15.72 2.63 -5.04
C ARG A 153 -15.10 1.59 -5.98
N LEU A 154 -15.16 0.29 -5.63
CA LEU A 154 -14.71 -0.79 -6.50
C LEU A 154 -15.44 -0.78 -7.84
N PHE A 155 -16.78 -0.74 -7.81
CA PHE A 155 -17.60 -0.70 -9.03
C PHE A 155 -17.23 0.48 -9.94
N ARG A 156 -17.10 1.68 -9.36
CA ARG A 156 -16.72 2.88 -10.12
C ARG A 156 -15.29 2.80 -10.64
N ALA A 157 -14.35 2.29 -9.84
CA ALA A 157 -12.96 2.12 -10.22
C ALA A 157 -12.82 1.15 -11.40
N THR A 158 -13.44 -0.03 -11.33
CA THR A 158 -13.44 -1.01 -12.43
C THR A 158 -14.11 -0.44 -13.69
N SER A 159 -15.18 0.34 -13.54
CA SER A 159 -15.83 1.01 -14.67
C SER A 159 -14.92 2.05 -15.33
N CYS A 160 -14.16 2.81 -14.54
CA CYS A 160 -13.15 3.74 -15.06
C CYS A 160 -12.02 3.00 -15.80
N LEU A 161 -11.47 1.94 -15.19
CA LEU A 161 -10.42 1.13 -15.83
C LEU A 161 -10.89 0.53 -17.14
N LYS A 162 -12.13 0.00 -17.19
CA LYS A 162 -12.69 -0.54 -18.43
C LYS A 162 -12.71 0.50 -19.55
N LYS A 163 -13.10 1.74 -19.26
CA LYS A 163 -13.08 2.83 -20.27
C LYS A 163 -11.65 3.10 -20.76
N ILE A 164 -10.72 3.33 -19.83
CA ILE A 164 -9.31 3.65 -20.15
C ILE A 164 -8.63 2.54 -20.98
N LEU A 165 -9.00 1.28 -20.75
CA LEU A 165 -8.38 0.13 -21.42
C LEU A 165 -9.09 -0.28 -22.72
N THR A 166 -10.34 0.15 -22.93
CA THR A 166 -11.10 -0.16 -24.16
C THR A 166 -10.98 0.95 -25.21
N ASP A 167 -10.69 2.18 -24.79
CA ASP A 167 -10.29 3.30 -25.67
C ASP A 167 -8.86 3.10 -26.20
#